data_AF-A0A5C7J4H9-F1
#
_entry.id   AF-A0A5C7J4H9-F1
#
_cell.length_a   1.000
_cell.length_b   1.000
_cell.length_c   1.000
_cell.angle_alpha   90.00
_cell.angle_beta   90.00
_cell.angle_gamma   90.00
#
_symmetry.space_group_name_H-M   'P 1'
#
loop_
_entity.id
_entity.type
_entity.pdbx_description
1 polymer ?
#
loop_
_entity_poly.entity_id
_entity_poly.type
_entity_poly.pdbx_seq_one_letter_code
_entity_poly.pdbx_strand_id
1 'polypeptide(L)'
;MTTNQPPKRALHFETKSYPRFGRGVYSDVNPPSTVKSSPFFWWFMYLRLNNDYQETAKNNGIGKCSELYKDFGDVTNIDFKTWWRDHSYLFAEEASKYKLKLAETKDDLAPFNSTEVVNVVVPLTWNQKSLKKHFSMLLDKLKVEKGQRGPKVGSDTAKYSLGRRWNCGAMETAYKVYVARQAHMEKGAKETKKAQHKGEVSAKFKVAWADIADMAKVIVSNKDSEGMARDKTEIRRLQTILANRHYKNAQAFIQSSVTKSFPSA
;
A
#
# COMPACT_ATOMS: atom_id res chain seq x y z
N MET A 1 6.73 -34.98 21.89
CA MET A 1 5.88 -33.83 22.25
C MET A 1 5.27 -33.29 20.97
N THR A 2 4.02 -33.67 20.68
CA THR A 2 3.29 -33.29 19.47
C THR A 2 2.81 -31.85 19.62
N THR A 3 3.42 -30.92 18.89
CA THR A 3 3.03 -29.52 18.82
C THR A 3 1.70 -29.42 18.07
N ASN A 4 0.60 -29.35 18.82
CA ASN A 4 -0.70 -28.90 18.31
C ASN A 4 -0.63 -27.40 17.98
N GLN A 5 0.06 -27.03 16.90
CA GLN A 5 -0.17 -25.73 16.27
C GLN A 5 -1.44 -25.86 15.41
N PRO A 6 -2.45 -25.00 15.63
CA PRO A 6 -3.60 -24.99 14.74
C PRO A 6 -3.14 -24.72 13.30
N PRO A 7 -3.79 -25.32 12.29
CA PRO A 7 -3.40 -25.11 10.90
C PRO A 7 -3.41 -23.61 10.59
N LYS A 8 -2.32 -23.10 10.00
CA LYS A 8 -2.21 -21.70 9.57
C LYS A 8 -3.44 -21.37 8.73
N ARG A 9 -4.39 -20.62 9.32
CA ARG A 9 -5.59 -20.16 8.62
C ARG A 9 -5.15 -19.31 7.45
N ALA A 10 -5.79 -19.50 6.30
CA ALA A 10 -5.53 -18.67 5.13
C ALA A 10 -5.85 -17.21 5.46
N LEU A 11 -4.85 -16.33 5.35
CA LEU A 11 -5.03 -14.91 5.59
C LEU A 11 -5.91 -14.31 4.50
N HIS A 12 -6.84 -13.45 4.91
CA HIS A 12 -7.73 -12.75 4.02
C HIS A 12 -7.30 -11.28 3.96
N PHE A 13 -6.99 -10.75 2.78
CA PHE A 13 -6.55 -9.35 2.60
C PHE A 13 -7.65 -8.51 1.95
N GLU A 14 -7.66 -7.21 2.23
CA GLU A 14 -8.57 -6.23 1.61
C GLU A 14 -8.47 -6.23 0.07
N THR A 15 -7.28 -6.55 -0.47
CA THR A 15 -7.04 -6.61 -1.91
C THR A 15 -6.49 -7.95 -2.38
N LYS A 16 -6.84 -8.33 -3.61
CA LYS A 16 -6.24 -9.48 -4.32
C LYS A 16 -4.80 -9.21 -4.77
N SER A 17 -4.36 -7.95 -4.74
CA SER A 17 -3.01 -7.52 -5.10
C SER A 17 -2.01 -7.70 -3.95
N TYR A 18 -2.00 -8.85 -3.27
CA TYR A 18 -0.97 -9.18 -2.29
C TYR A 18 0.29 -9.74 -2.97
N PRO A 19 1.48 -9.66 -2.34
CA PRO A 19 2.73 -9.97 -3.04
C PRO A 19 2.86 -11.48 -3.31
N ARG A 20 3.26 -11.83 -4.53
CA ARG A 20 3.58 -13.21 -4.91
C ARG A 20 5.04 -13.29 -5.35
N PHE A 21 5.86 -14.01 -4.60
CA PHE A 21 7.32 -14.01 -4.75
C PHE A 21 7.86 -14.94 -5.86
N GLY A 22 7.06 -15.89 -6.34
CA GLY A 22 7.51 -16.86 -7.33
C GLY A 22 8.58 -17.84 -6.79
N ARG A 23 9.26 -18.54 -7.69
CA ARG A 23 10.27 -19.57 -7.37
C ARG A 23 11.73 -19.08 -7.45
N GLY A 24 11.97 -17.86 -7.94
CA GLY A 24 13.32 -17.30 -8.10
C GLY A 24 13.92 -16.78 -6.79
N VAL A 25 15.22 -16.45 -6.86
CA VAL A 25 15.92 -15.71 -5.80
C VAL A 25 15.29 -14.33 -5.67
N TYR A 26 14.95 -13.95 -4.45
CA TYR A 26 14.27 -12.68 -4.17
C TYR A 26 15.27 -11.58 -3.79
N SER A 27 14.99 -10.35 -4.22
CA SER A 27 15.72 -9.15 -3.82
C SER A 27 14.79 -7.94 -3.88
N ASP A 28 14.87 -7.06 -2.87
CA ASP A 28 14.14 -5.79 -2.85
C ASP A 28 14.59 -4.81 -3.93
N VAL A 29 15.81 -4.97 -4.47
CA VAL A 29 16.35 -4.11 -5.54
C VAL A 29 15.68 -4.44 -6.87
N ASN A 30 15.47 -5.72 -7.14
CA ASN A 30 14.85 -6.22 -8.38
C ASN A 30 13.71 -7.21 -8.07
N PRO A 31 12.63 -6.74 -7.43
CA PRO A 31 11.53 -7.62 -7.03
C PRO A 31 10.67 -8.00 -8.27
N PRO A 32 10.04 -9.18 -8.26
CA PRO A 32 9.11 -9.58 -9.32
C PRO A 32 7.98 -8.57 -9.52
N SER A 33 7.45 -8.46 -10.74
CA SER A 33 6.33 -7.55 -11.05
C SER A 33 5.11 -7.79 -10.15
N THR A 34 4.84 -9.06 -9.83
CA THR A 34 3.78 -9.48 -8.90
C THR A 34 3.97 -8.97 -7.47
N VAL A 35 5.20 -8.70 -7.04
CA VAL A 35 5.50 -8.05 -5.75
C VAL A 35 5.36 -6.53 -5.89
N LYS A 36 5.86 -5.94 -6.98
CA LYS A 36 5.71 -4.50 -7.25
C LYS A 36 4.27 -4.04 -7.44
N SER A 37 3.38 -4.94 -7.86
CA SER A 37 1.94 -4.66 -7.95
C SER A 37 1.22 -4.73 -6.59
N SER A 38 1.94 -5.00 -5.49
CA SER A 38 1.37 -5.02 -4.15
C SER A 38 1.55 -3.69 -3.43
N PRO A 39 0.47 -3.07 -2.90
CA PRO A 39 0.60 -1.87 -2.07
C PRO A 39 1.33 -2.15 -0.74
N PHE A 40 1.26 -3.38 -0.22
CA PHE A 40 1.97 -3.77 1.00
C PHE A 40 3.49 -3.77 0.84
N PHE A 41 3.99 -4.11 -0.37
CA PHE A 41 5.41 -3.98 -0.69
C PHE A 41 5.83 -2.50 -0.61
N TRP A 42 5.04 -1.61 -1.22
CA TRP A 42 5.34 -0.19 -1.17
C TRP A 42 5.27 0.40 0.23
N TRP A 43 4.30 -0.03 1.05
CA TRP A 43 4.25 0.35 2.46
C TRP A 43 5.58 0.04 3.14
N PHE A 44 6.06 -1.21 3.05
CA PHE A 44 7.34 -1.63 3.61
C PHE A 44 8.51 -0.79 3.10
N MET A 45 8.58 -0.55 1.78
CA MET A 45 9.66 0.25 1.18
C MET A 45 9.64 1.71 1.66
N TYR A 46 8.47 2.32 1.83
CA TYR A 46 8.35 3.69 2.35
C TYR A 46 8.63 3.78 3.84
N LEU A 47 8.26 2.77 4.63
CA LEU A 47 8.59 2.71 6.06
C LEU A 47 10.11 2.72 6.27
N ARG A 48 10.86 2.02 5.42
CA ARG A 48 12.33 2.03 5.45
C ARG A 48 12.94 3.39 5.14
N LEU A 49 12.21 4.31 4.51
CA LEU A 49 12.64 5.69 4.26
C LEU A 49 12.21 6.66 5.36
N ASN A 50 11.45 6.22 6.35
CA ASN A 50 10.98 7.08 7.43
C ASN A 50 12.06 7.26 8.51
N ASN A 51 12.55 8.50 8.68
CA ASN A 51 13.62 8.82 9.63
C ASN A 51 13.22 8.55 11.09
N ASP A 52 11.99 8.88 11.49
CA ASP A 52 11.51 8.65 12.86
C ASP A 52 11.46 7.13 13.16
N TYR A 53 11.09 6.33 12.16
CA TYR A 53 11.12 4.86 12.27
C TYR A 53 12.55 4.33 12.37
N GLN A 54 13.46 4.80 11.51
CA GLN A 54 14.87 4.40 11.56
C GLN A 54 15.53 4.75 12.90
N GLU A 55 15.23 5.93 13.46
CA GLU A 55 15.73 6.32 14.78
C GLU A 55 15.17 5.42 15.88
N THR A 56 13.85 5.14 15.84
CA THR A 56 13.21 4.19 16.76
C THR A 56 13.85 2.80 16.67
N ALA A 57 14.15 2.31 15.46
CA ALA A 57 14.80 1.02 15.26
C ALA A 57 16.23 1.00 15.82
N LYS A 58 17.02 2.05 15.59
CA LYS A 58 18.38 2.20 16.16
C LYS A 58 18.37 2.19 17.69
N ASN A 59 17.32 2.74 18.28
CA ASN A 59 17.12 2.80 19.73
C ASN A 59 16.36 1.57 20.28
N ASN A 60 16.43 0.43 19.59
CA ASN A 60 15.79 -0.83 20.00
C ASN A 60 14.29 -0.72 20.29
N GLY A 61 13.57 0.08 19.50
CA GLY A 61 12.12 0.28 19.61
C GLY A 61 11.69 1.45 20.49
N ILE A 62 12.62 2.23 21.04
CA ILE A 62 12.31 3.42 21.84
C ILE A 62 12.30 4.66 20.93
N GLY A 63 11.15 5.32 20.82
CA GLY A 63 11.01 6.53 20.00
C GLY A 63 9.57 6.82 19.59
N LYS A 64 9.41 7.76 18.66
CA LYS A 64 8.09 8.20 18.16
C LYS A 64 7.28 7.09 17.51
N CYS A 65 7.94 6.09 16.91
CA CYS A 65 7.29 4.97 16.23
C CYS A 65 7.26 3.69 17.09
N SER A 66 7.41 3.80 18.40
CA SER A 66 7.55 2.63 19.30
C SER A 66 6.37 1.65 19.22
N GLU A 67 5.13 2.15 19.11
CA GLU A 67 3.94 1.29 18.94
C GLU A 67 4.01 0.48 17.65
N LEU A 68 4.32 1.14 16.54
CA LEU A 68 4.47 0.47 15.24
C LEU A 68 5.64 -0.52 15.26
N TYR A 69 6.75 -0.17 15.89
CA TYR A 69 7.93 -1.01 15.99
C TYR A 69 7.65 -2.32 16.76
N LYS A 70 6.78 -2.29 17.79
CA LYS A 70 6.35 -3.53 18.48
C LYS A 70 5.70 -4.53 17.53
N ASP A 71 5.03 -4.04 16.49
CA ASP A 71 4.35 -4.87 15.51
C ASP A 71 5.23 -5.24 14.31
N PHE A 72 5.96 -4.26 13.76
CA PHE A 72 6.73 -4.43 12.52
C PHE A 72 8.16 -4.91 12.75
N GLY A 73 8.73 -4.68 13.93
CA GLY A 73 10.13 -4.97 14.25
C GLY A 73 11.13 -4.15 13.44
N ASP A 74 12.40 -4.56 13.42
CA ASP A 74 13.41 -3.89 12.60
C ASP A 74 13.24 -4.25 11.11
N VAL A 75 12.72 -3.29 10.33
CA VAL A 75 12.59 -3.42 8.87
C VAL A 75 13.83 -2.93 8.09
N THR A 76 14.84 -2.41 8.76
CA THR A 76 15.99 -1.77 8.09
C THR A 76 16.95 -2.80 7.49
N ASN A 77 17.11 -3.95 8.17
CA ASN A 77 18.10 -4.99 7.88
C ASN A 77 17.48 -6.33 7.42
N ILE A 78 16.21 -6.34 7.03
CA ILE A 78 15.50 -7.54 6.55
C ILE A 78 14.90 -7.27 5.17
N ASP A 79 14.89 -8.28 4.31
CA ASP A 79 14.22 -8.19 3.01
C ASP A 79 12.70 -8.35 3.17
N PHE A 80 11.93 -7.77 2.25
CA PHE A 80 10.48 -7.79 2.36
C PHE A 80 9.88 -9.20 2.32
N LYS A 81 10.48 -10.17 1.61
CA LYS A 81 9.94 -11.54 1.53
C LYS A 81 10.05 -12.23 2.88
N THR A 82 11.20 -12.13 3.53
CA THR A 82 11.41 -12.69 4.86
C THR A 82 10.49 -12.02 5.88
N TRP A 83 10.43 -10.69 5.87
CA TRP A 83 9.54 -9.94 6.75
C TRP A 83 8.06 -10.29 6.55
N TRP A 84 7.59 -10.30 5.30
CA TRP A 84 6.18 -10.56 4.95
C TRP A 84 5.70 -11.94 5.39
N ARG A 85 6.57 -12.96 5.31
CA ARG A 85 6.22 -14.33 5.72
C ARG A 85 5.76 -14.38 7.19
N ASP A 86 6.39 -13.57 8.02
CA ASP A 86 6.19 -13.61 9.46
C ASP A 86 5.21 -12.52 9.92
N HIS A 87 5.03 -11.42 9.18
CA HIS A 87 4.23 -10.25 9.57
C HIS A 87 2.96 -10.00 8.73
N SER A 88 2.70 -10.80 7.69
CA SER A 88 1.53 -10.60 6.81
C SER A 88 0.18 -10.59 7.54
N TYR A 89 0.09 -11.23 8.71
CA TYR A 89 -1.13 -11.22 9.53
C TYR A 89 -1.54 -9.82 10.00
N LEU A 90 -0.61 -8.86 10.07
CA LEU A 90 -0.88 -7.46 10.44
C LEU A 90 -1.83 -6.75 9.46
N PHE A 91 -1.85 -7.21 8.21
CA PHE A 91 -2.68 -6.67 7.14
C PHE A 91 -3.87 -7.56 6.79
N ALA A 92 -4.01 -8.68 7.50
CA ALA A 92 -5.11 -9.59 7.27
C ALA A 92 -6.34 -9.11 8.02
N GLU A 93 -7.49 -9.14 7.35
CA GLU A 93 -8.78 -8.96 7.98
C GLU A 93 -9.08 -10.14 8.90
N GLU A 94 -9.78 -9.85 10.00
CA GLU A 94 -10.33 -10.89 10.83
C GLU A 94 -11.38 -11.65 10.02
N ALA A 95 -11.21 -12.97 9.92
CA ALA A 95 -12.20 -13.81 9.28
C ALA A 95 -13.52 -13.67 10.03
N SER A 96 -14.59 -13.31 9.32
CA SER A 96 -15.93 -13.31 9.92
C SER A 96 -16.18 -14.65 10.60
N LYS A 97 -16.62 -14.58 11.86
CA LYS A 97 -16.98 -15.76 12.66
C LYS A 97 -18.15 -16.50 12.04
N TYR A 98 -18.94 -15.81 11.22
CA TYR A 98 -20.14 -16.34 10.61
C TYR A 98 -19.93 -16.69 9.15
N LYS A 99 -20.49 -17.83 8.76
CA LYS A 99 -20.52 -18.30 7.37
C LYS A 99 -21.96 -18.62 7.02
N LEU A 100 -22.34 -18.42 5.76
CA LEU A 100 -23.63 -18.88 5.27
C LEU A 100 -23.66 -20.41 5.33
N LYS A 101 -24.44 -20.95 6.26
CA LYS A 101 -24.63 -22.38 6.48
C LYS A 101 -26.07 -22.64 6.91
N LEU A 102 -26.50 -23.89 6.83
CA LEU A 102 -27.70 -24.33 7.55
C LEU A 102 -27.36 -24.37 9.05
N ALA A 103 -28.16 -23.71 9.88
CA ALA A 103 -28.05 -23.85 11.32
C ALA A 103 -28.70 -25.19 11.72
N GLU A 104 -27.94 -26.04 12.39
CA GLU A 104 -28.41 -27.36 12.86
C GLU A 104 -28.72 -27.33 14.35
N THR A 105 -27.98 -26.51 15.11
CA THR A 105 -28.14 -26.37 16.57
C THR A 105 -28.42 -24.92 16.95
N LYS A 106 -28.88 -24.72 18.20
CA LYS A 106 -29.09 -23.36 18.74
C LYS A 106 -27.80 -22.54 18.80
N ASP A 107 -26.65 -23.21 18.96
CA ASP A 107 -25.34 -22.56 19.03
C ASP A 107 -24.89 -22.02 17.66
N ASP A 108 -25.52 -22.46 16.57
CA ASP A 108 -25.29 -21.92 15.23
C ASP A 108 -25.99 -20.58 14.98
N LEU A 109 -26.94 -20.21 15.84
CA LEU A 109 -27.69 -18.97 15.73
C LEU A 109 -26.89 -17.82 16.34
N ALA A 110 -26.86 -16.69 15.64
CA ALA A 110 -26.30 -15.48 16.19
C ALA A 110 -27.21 -14.87 17.26
N PRO A 111 -26.68 -14.03 18.17
CA PRO A 111 -27.53 -13.20 19.04
C PRO A 111 -28.54 -12.41 18.21
N PHE A 112 -29.79 -12.32 18.65
CA PHE A 112 -30.86 -11.64 17.90
C PHE A 112 -30.63 -10.14 17.69
N ASN A 113 -29.73 -9.53 18.48
CA ASN A 113 -29.30 -8.14 18.39
C ASN A 113 -27.91 -7.98 17.73
N SER A 114 -27.40 -9.02 17.05
CA SER A 114 -26.13 -8.94 16.33
C SER A 114 -26.17 -7.87 15.23
N THR A 115 -25.10 -7.08 15.15
CA THR A 115 -24.89 -6.09 14.08
C THR A 115 -24.15 -6.68 12.88
N GLU A 116 -23.57 -7.87 13.01
CA GLU A 116 -22.75 -8.51 11.97
C GLU A 116 -23.54 -9.51 11.12
N VAL A 117 -24.59 -10.11 11.68
CA VAL A 117 -25.36 -11.19 11.05
C VAL A 117 -26.82 -11.18 11.48
N VAL A 118 -27.67 -11.77 10.65
CA VAL A 118 -29.10 -11.90 10.90
C VAL A 118 -29.52 -13.37 10.82
N ASN A 119 -30.37 -13.79 11.74
CA ASN A 119 -31.00 -15.11 11.67
C ASN A 119 -32.23 -15.01 10.73
N VAL A 120 -32.26 -15.83 9.68
CA VAL A 120 -33.35 -15.82 8.67
C VAL A 120 -34.13 -17.13 8.76
N VAL A 121 -35.45 -17.04 8.90
CA VAL A 121 -36.36 -18.19 8.82
C VAL A 121 -36.82 -18.37 7.38
N VAL A 122 -36.59 -19.56 6.82
CA VAL A 122 -36.88 -19.86 5.41
C VAL A 122 -38.04 -20.86 5.31
N PRO A 123 -39.22 -20.46 4.79
CA PRO A 123 -40.37 -21.36 4.65
C PRO A 123 -40.15 -22.34 3.48
N LEU A 124 -40.14 -23.64 3.77
CA LEU A 124 -39.92 -24.69 2.75
C LEU A 124 -41.15 -24.97 1.88
N THR A 125 -42.30 -24.37 2.20
CA THR A 125 -43.54 -24.48 1.41
C THR A 125 -43.48 -23.64 0.13
N TRP A 126 -42.51 -22.73 0.01
CA TRP A 126 -42.38 -21.83 -1.12
C TRP A 126 -41.45 -22.41 -2.20
N ASN A 127 -41.76 -22.12 -3.46
CA ASN A 127 -40.86 -22.46 -4.55
C ASN A 127 -39.58 -21.60 -4.52
N GLN A 128 -38.51 -22.09 -5.17
CA GLN A 128 -37.21 -21.42 -5.19
C GLN A 128 -37.25 -19.99 -5.76
N LYS A 129 -38.13 -19.73 -6.74
CA LYS A 129 -38.27 -18.40 -7.36
C LYS A 129 -38.81 -17.39 -6.34
N SER A 130 -39.83 -17.77 -5.59
CA SER A 130 -40.40 -16.96 -4.51
C SER A 130 -39.38 -16.72 -3.40
N LEU A 131 -38.65 -17.77 -2.97
CA LEU A 131 -37.62 -17.64 -1.94
C LEU A 131 -36.50 -16.66 -2.35
N LYS A 132 -35.97 -16.77 -3.58
CA LYS A 132 -34.94 -15.85 -4.08
C LYS A 132 -35.42 -14.40 -4.09
N LYS A 133 -36.65 -14.15 -4.59
CA LYS A 133 -37.25 -12.80 -4.64
C LYS A 133 -37.34 -12.18 -3.24
N HIS A 134 -37.88 -12.93 -2.27
CA HIS A 134 -38.07 -12.41 -0.91
C HIS A 134 -36.75 -12.26 -0.15
N PHE A 135 -35.77 -13.14 -0.40
CA PHE A 135 -34.43 -12.97 0.14
C PHE A 135 -33.79 -11.68 -0.37
N SER A 136 -33.91 -11.38 -1.67
CA SER A 136 -33.44 -10.10 -2.22
C SER A 136 -34.13 -8.88 -1.57
N MET A 137 -35.45 -8.94 -1.35
CA MET A 137 -36.17 -7.86 -0.65
C MET A 137 -35.71 -7.69 0.80
N LEU A 138 -35.38 -8.79 1.48
CA LEU A 138 -34.86 -8.76 2.85
C LEU A 138 -33.46 -8.13 2.88
N LEU A 139 -32.57 -8.47 1.95
CA LEU A 139 -31.26 -7.83 1.80
C LEU A 139 -31.38 -6.32 1.57
N ASP A 140 -32.32 -5.89 0.73
CA ASP A 140 -32.60 -4.47 0.47
C ASP A 140 -33.08 -3.74 1.74
N LYS A 141 -33.97 -4.37 2.51
CA LYS A 141 -34.45 -3.84 3.80
C LYS A 141 -33.32 -3.69 4.82
N LEU A 142 -32.39 -4.64 4.84
CA LEU A 142 -31.20 -4.62 5.69
C LEU A 142 -30.11 -3.68 5.16
N LYS A 143 -30.34 -3.00 4.03
CA LYS A 143 -29.37 -2.10 3.38
C LYS A 143 -28.05 -2.80 3.05
N VAL A 144 -28.10 -4.11 2.77
CA VAL A 144 -26.94 -4.84 2.25
C VAL A 144 -26.64 -4.29 0.86
N GLU A 145 -25.43 -3.77 0.67
CA GLU A 145 -25.07 -3.13 -0.59
C GLU A 145 -25.13 -4.11 -1.75
N LYS A 146 -25.74 -3.68 -2.86
CA LYS A 146 -25.73 -4.41 -4.13
C LYS A 146 -24.31 -4.29 -4.71
N GLY A 147 -23.46 -5.25 -4.39
CA GLY A 147 -22.03 -5.19 -4.71
C GLY A 147 -21.75 -5.01 -6.22
N GLN A 148 -20.77 -4.16 -6.54
CA GLN A 148 -20.00 -4.32 -7.79
C GLN A 148 -19.07 -5.53 -7.59
N ARG A 149 -19.43 -6.68 -8.20
CA ARG A 149 -18.65 -7.95 -8.29
C ARG A 149 -17.80 -8.34 -7.06
N GLY A 150 -18.34 -9.26 -6.26
CA GLY A 150 -17.64 -9.98 -5.21
C GLY A 150 -18.13 -9.58 -3.81
N PRO A 151 -17.88 -10.40 -2.78
CA PRO A 151 -18.03 -9.92 -1.41
C PRO A 151 -17.23 -8.62 -1.28
N LYS A 152 -17.83 -7.56 -0.73
CA LYS A 152 -16.98 -6.60 -0.04
C LYS A 152 -16.31 -7.43 1.04
N VAL A 153 -15.01 -7.57 0.88
CA VAL A 153 -14.15 -7.86 2.02
C VAL A 153 -14.21 -6.57 2.83
N GLY A 154 -15.29 -6.42 3.60
CA GLY A 154 -15.35 -5.43 4.65
C GLY A 154 -14.41 -5.88 5.76
N SER A 155 -13.88 -5.01 6.60
CA SER A 155 -13.90 -3.54 6.67
C SER A 155 -13.23 -3.23 8.01
N ASP A 156 -12.15 -2.45 8.03
CA ASP A 156 -11.47 -1.90 9.22
C ASP A 156 -11.01 -2.88 10.32
N THR A 157 -11.01 -4.21 10.09
CA THR A 157 -10.57 -5.15 11.14
C THR A 157 -9.06 -5.43 11.08
N ALA A 158 -8.45 -5.29 9.91
CA ALA A 158 -6.99 -5.39 9.79
C ALA A 158 -6.34 -4.35 10.71
N LYS A 159 -5.33 -4.79 11.48
CA LYS A 159 -4.58 -3.90 12.38
C LYS A 159 -3.93 -2.74 11.60
N TYR A 160 -3.53 -3.02 10.36
CA TYR A 160 -3.03 -2.08 9.37
C TYR A 160 -3.79 -2.26 8.05
N SER A 161 -4.60 -1.28 7.69
CA SER A 161 -5.49 -1.34 6.51
C SER A 161 -4.95 -0.54 5.34
N LEU A 162 -5.44 -0.83 4.12
CA LEU A 162 -5.12 0.03 3.00
C LEU A 162 -6.09 1.21 2.93
N GLY A 163 -5.62 2.35 2.46
CA GLY A 163 -6.50 3.49 2.16
C GLY A 163 -7.24 3.27 0.85
N ARG A 164 -8.40 3.91 0.61
CA ARG A 164 -9.31 3.56 -0.50
C ARG A 164 -8.72 3.55 -1.93
N ARG A 165 -7.62 4.28 -2.19
CA ARG A 165 -7.06 4.44 -3.54
C ARG A 165 -5.54 4.32 -3.52
N TRP A 166 -5.00 3.26 -4.11
CA TRP A 166 -3.56 3.10 -4.33
C TRP A 166 -3.22 2.91 -5.81
N ASN A 167 -2.05 3.40 -6.20
CA ASN A 167 -1.47 3.12 -7.52
C ASN A 167 0.01 2.74 -7.34
N CYS A 168 0.29 1.44 -7.50
CA CYS A 168 1.63 0.90 -7.27
C CYS A 168 2.67 1.40 -8.28
N GLY A 169 2.28 1.74 -9.52
CA GLY A 169 3.20 2.36 -10.49
C GLY A 169 3.58 3.79 -10.10
N ALA A 170 2.62 4.56 -9.57
CA ALA A 170 2.88 5.89 -9.03
C ALA A 170 3.74 5.82 -7.77
N MET A 171 3.51 4.83 -6.90
CA MET A 171 4.35 4.53 -5.73
C MET A 171 5.78 4.15 -6.15
N GLU A 172 5.96 3.29 -7.15
CA GLU A 172 7.29 2.93 -7.67
C GLU A 172 8.05 4.15 -8.17
N THR A 173 7.38 5.00 -8.96
CA THR A 173 7.99 6.20 -9.54
C THR A 173 8.35 7.21 -8.44
N ALA A 174 7.45 7.42 -7.48
CA ALA A 174 7.69 8.30 -6.34
C ALA A 174 8.86 7.82 -5.47
N TYR A 175 8.94 6.51 -5.20
CA TYR A 175 10.04 5.91 -4.45
C TYR A 175 11.38 6.14 -5.14
N LYS A 176 11.48 5.86 -6.45
CA LYS A 176 12.70 6.08 -7.23
C LYS A 176 13.15 7.54 -7.24
N VAL A 177 12.21 8.48 -7.43
CA VAL A 177 12.49 9.92 -7.38
C VAL A 177 13.03 10.32 -6.01
N TYR A 178 12.43 9.82 -4.92
CA TYR A 178 12.87 10.13 -3.57
C TYR A 178 14.28 9.58 -3.29
N VAL A 179 14.53 8.31 -3.60
CA VAL A 179 15.85 7.69 -3.40
C VAL A 179 16.92 8.37 -4.25
N ALA A 180 16.64 8.66 -5.52
CA ALA A 180 17.55 9.42 -6.37
C ALA A 180 17.82 10.81 -5.79
N ARG A 181 16.79 11.49 -5.28
CA ARG A 181 16.96 12.79 -4.62
C ARG A 181 17.88 12.69 -3.40
N GLN A 182 17.63 11.73 -2.52
CA GLN A 182 18.41 11.52 -1.28
C GLN A 182 19.88 11.20 -1.58
N ALA A 183 20.15 10.29 -2.53
CA ALA A 183 21.51 9.94 -2.95
C ALA A 183 22.32 11.15 -3.50
N HIS A 184 21.61 12.19 -3.95
CA HIS A 184 22.17 13.39 -4.55
C HIS A 184 21.87 14.67 -3.74
N MET A 185 21.49 14.56 -2.46
CA MET A 185 21.27 15.72 -1.59
C MET A 185 22.56 16.45 -1.20
N GLU A 186 23.70 15.77 -1.26
CA GLU A 186 25.03 16.31 -0.95
C GLU A 186 25.97 16.39 -2.17
N LYS A 187 25.67 15.62 -3.22
CA LYS A 187 26.45 15.61 -4.47
C LYS A 187 25.91 16.69 -5.40
N GLY A 188 26.52 17.86 -5.31
CA GLY A 188 26.14 19.05 -6.06
C GLY A 188 26.20 18.91 -7.58
N ALA A 189 25.47 19.81 -8.27
CA ALA A 189 25.63 20.05 -9.70
C ALA A 189 27.03 20.60 -10.01
N LYS A 190 27.55 20.28 -11.20
CA LYS A 190 28.83 20.81 -11.73
C LYS A 190 28.79 22.35 -11.75
N GLU A 191 29.92 22.99 -11.46
CA GLU A 191 30.13 24.43 -11.67
C GLU A 191 29.69 24.82 -13.09
N THR A 192 28.63 25.60 -13.22
CA THR A 192 28.39 26.35 -14.45
C THR A 192 29.15 27.67 -14.35
N LYS A 193 30.25 27.80 -15.08
CA LYS A 193 30.93 29.10 -15.26
C LYS A 193 30.11 30.01 -16.19
N LYS A 194 29.19 30.82 -15.64
CA LYS A 194 28.79 32.16 -16.16
C LYS A 194 28.26 32.98 -14.97
N ALA A 195 29.09 33.84 -14.40
CA ALA A 195 29.32 35.25 -14.74
C ALA A 195 28.33 36.21 -14.03
N GLN A 196 28.92 37.10 -13.23
CA GLN A 196 28.35 38.31 -12.62
C GLN A 196 27.35 38.12 -11.47
N HIS A 197 27.88 37.88 -10.26
CA HIS A 197 27.65 38.82 -9.15
C HIS A 197 28.71 38.58 -8.06
N LYS A 198 29.31 39.68 -7.58
CA LYS A 198 30.28 39.73 -6.49
C LYS A 198 29.67 39.15 -5.22
N GLY A 199 30.26 38.08 -4.70
CA GLY A 199 29.91 37.49 -3.41
C GLY A 199 29.99 35.97 -3.49
N GLU A 200 31.10 35.41 -3.05
CA GLU A 200 31.23 33.97 -2.85
C GLU A 200 30.23 33.53 -1.78
N VAL A 201 29.15 32.91 -2.22
CA VAL A 201 28.29 32.09 -1.36
C VAL A 201 28.34 30.69 -1.96
N SER A 202 28.91 29.73 -1.22
CA SER A 202 28.89 28.32 -1.61
C SER A 202 27.44 27.81 -1.52
N ALA A 203 26.68 28.00 -2.59
CA ALA A 203 25.34 27.43 -2.70
C ALA A 203 25.49 25.91 -2.70
N LYS A 204 24.92 25.23 -1.69
CA LYS A 204 24.81 23.76 -1.64
C LYS A 204 24.01 23.32 -2.88
N PHE A 205 24.69 23.02 -3.98
CA PHE A 205 24.04 22.76 -5.26
C PHE A 205 23.15 21.53 -5.12
N LYS A 206 21.89 21.64 -5.52
CA LYS A 206 20.97 20.51 -5.62
C LYS A 206 20.90 20.11 -7.09
N VAL A 207 21.03 18.82 -7.39
CA VAL A 207 20.77 18.29 -8.76
C VAL A 207 19.40 18.78 -9.24
N ALA A 208 19.30 19.19 -10.50
CA ALA A 208 18.05 19.72 -11.05
C ALA A 208 16.98 18.63 -11.08
N TRP A 209 15.71 19.01 -10.92
CA TRP A 209 14.60 18.06 -10.88
C TRP A 209 14.42 17.26 -12.18
N ALA A 210 14.73 17.85 -13.33
CA ALA A 210 14.75 17.13 -14.61
C ALA A 210 15.80 16.01 -14.60
N ASP A 211 17.00 16.26 -14.08
CA ASP A 211 18.06 15.24 -13.98
C ASP A 211 17.67 14.13 -12.99
N ILE A 212 17.02 14.49 -11.87
CA ILE A 212 16.45 13.49 -10.95
C ILE A 212 15.37 12.65 -11.66
N ALA A 213 14.55 13.26 -12.52
CA ALA A 213 13.55 12.55 -13.31
C ALA A 213 14.20 11.56 -14.28
N ASP A 214 15.28 11.95 -14.95
CA ASP A 214 16.08 11.11 -15.84
C ASP A 214 16.67 9.91 -15.06
N MET A 215 17.30 10.17 -13.91
CA MET A 215 17.86 9.13 -13.03
C MET A 215 16.80 8.15 -12.54
N ALA A 216 15.63 8.65 -12.16
CA ALA A 216 14.49 7.84 -11.72
C ALA A 216 13.72 7.19 -12.87
N LYS A 217 14.08 7.48 -14.13
CA LYS A 217 13.43 7.01 -15.36
C LYS A 217 11.93 7.35 -15.38
N VAL A 218 11.58 8.58 -15.01
CA VAL A 218 10.21 9.08 -15.06
C VAL A 218 9.74 9.14 -16.51
N ILE A 219 8.61 8.51 -16.81
CA ILE A 219 8.07 8.45 -18.17
C ILE A 219 7.39 9.78 -18.50
N VAL A 220 7.81 10.38 -19.61
CA VAL A 220 7.20 11.58 -20.21
C VAL A 220 6.85 11.26 -21.66
N SER A 221 5.65 11.66 -22.10
CA SER A 221 5.28 11.48 -23.50
C SER A 221 6.11 12.41 -24.40
N ASN A 222 6.62 11.88 -25.51
CA ASN A 222 7.32 12.68 -26.51
C ASN A 222 6.37 13.45 -27.42
N LYS A 223 5.06 13.19 -27.35
CA LYS A 223 4.03 13.82 -28.19
C LYS A 223 3.01 14.59 -27.38
N ASP A 224 2.66 15.78 -27.84
CA ASP A 224 1.61 16.60 -27.26
C ASP A 224 0.18 16.05 -27.47
N SER A 225 -0.83 16.82 -27.04
CA SER A 225 -2.23 16.44 -27.20
C SER A 225 -2.68 16.31 -28.65
N GLU A 226 -1.99 16.99 -29.57
CA GLU A 226 -2.27 16.97 -31.02
C GLU A 226 -1.40 15.93 -31.75
N GLY A 227 -0.53 15.23 -31.02
CA GLY A 227 0.37 14.21 -31.57
C GLY A 227 1.66 14.76 -32.16
N MET A 228 1.91 16.07 -32.03
CA MET A 228 3.14 16.73 -32.47
C MET A 228 4.30 16.42 -31.52
N ALA A 229 5.51 16.32 -32.05
CA ALA A 229 6.71 16.07 -31.25
C ALA A 229 7.01 17.27 -30.33
N ARG A 230 7.14 17.01 -29.03
CA ARG A 230 7.56 18.01 -28.06
C ARG A 230 9.02 18.38 -28.24
N ASP A 231 9.36 19.63 -27.98
CA ASP A 231 10.75 20.05 -27.97
C ASP A 231 11.49 19.56 -26.69
N LYS A 232 12.82 19.67 -26.70
CA LYS A 232 13.65 19.23 -25.57
C LYS A 232 13.38 20.05 -24.30
N THR A 233 13.08 21.33 -24.44
CA THR A 233 12.84 22.25 -23.32
C THR A 233 11.53 21.91 -22.61
N GLU A 234 10.47 21.62 -23.37
CA GLU A 234 9.18 21.16 -22.89
C GLU A 234 9.30 19.83 -22.17
N ILE A 235 10.03 18.85 -22.73
CA ILE A 235 10.27 17.57 -22.07
C ILE A 235 10.95 17.79 -20.71
N ARG A 236 11.99 18.62 -20.63
CA ARG A 236 12.68 18.92 -19.36
C ARG A 236 11.79 19.67 -18.36
N ARG A 237 10.90 20.54 -18.84
CA ARG A 237 9.90 21.20 -17.99
C ARG A 237 8.91 20.19 -17.41
N LEU A 238 8.39 19.27 -18.23
CA LEU A 238 7.49 18.20 -17.77
C LEU A 238 8.17 17.26 -16.79
N GLN A 239 9.41 16.85 -17.07
CA GLN A 239 10.23 16.06 -16.15
C GLN A 239 10.39 16.75 -14.79
N THR A 240 10.68 18.05 -14.79
CA THR A 240 10.78 18.87 -13.57
C THR A 240 9.48 18.86 -12.78
N ILE A 241 8.33 19.08 -13.44
CA ILE A 241 7.02 19.10 -12.80
C ILE A 241 6.68 17.72 -12.20
N LEU A 242 6.87 16.65 -12.97
CA LEU A 242 6.56 15.29 -12.53
C LEU A 242 7.47 14.84 -11.40
N ALA A 243 8.77 15.11 -11.47
CA ALA A 243 9.69 14.78 -10.38
C ALA A 243 9.30 15.49 -9.07
N ASN A 244 8.98 16.79 -9.13
CA ASN A 244 8.48 17.51 -7.94
C ASN A 244 7.20 16.88 -7.37
N ARG A 245 6.24 16.55 -8.24
CA ARG A 245 4.98 15.90 -7.82
C ARG A 245 5.25 14.54 -7.17
N HIS A 246 6.06 13.71 -7.81
CA HIS A 246 6.42 12.38 -7.30
C HIS A 246 7.21 12.46 -5.99
N TYR A 247 8.08 13.46 -5.83
CA TYR A 247 8.77 13.70 -4.58
C TYR A 247 7.81 14.07 -3.45
N LYS A 248 6.85 14.99 -3.68
CA LYS A 248 5.81 15.33 -2.70
C LYS A 248 4.96 14.11 -2.34
N ASN A 249 4.57 13.31 -3.34
CA ASN A 249 3.84 12.07 -3.10
C ASN A 249 4.66 11.09 -2.24
N ALA A 250 5.95 10.94 -2.51
CA ALA A 250 6.84 10.10 -1.70
C ALA A 250 6.88 10.56 -0.24
N GLN A 251 6.99 11.88 0.01
CA GLN A 251 6.93 12.41 1.37
C GLN A 251 5.61 12.06 2.08
N ALA A 252 4.48 12.20 1.38
CA ALA A 252 3.18 11.80 1.91
C ALA A 252 3.12 10.29 2.21
N PHE A 253 3.63 9.44 1.32
CA PHE A 253 3.68 8.00 1.56
C PHE A 253 4.59 7.62 2.73
N ILE A 254 5.74 8.29 2.89
CA ILE A 254 6.63 8.08 4.05
C ILE A 254 5.91 8.46 5.35
N GLN A 255 5.17 9.57 5.36
CA GLN A 255 4.37 9.98 6.52
C GLN A 255 3.23 8.99 6.81
N SER A 256 2.48 8.55 5.79
CA SER A 256 1.42 7.56 5.96
C SER A 256 1.93 6.18 6.36
N SER A 257 3.17 5.81 6.00
CA SER A 257 3.73 4.48 6.29
C SER A 257 3.86 4.17 7.78
N VAL A 258 3.88 5.18 8.64
CA VAL A 258 3.92 4.99 10.11
C VAL A 258 2.55 5.02 10.78
N THR A 259 1.49 5.20 9.99
CA THR A 259 0.11 5.23 10.47
C THR A 259 -0.55 3.86 10.35
N LYS A 260 -1.79 3.72 10.83
CA LYS A 260 -2.55 2.46 10.70
C LYS A 260 -3.18 2.25 9.32
N SER A 261 -3.15 3.24 8.41
CA SER A 261 -3.78 3.13 7.09
C SER A 261 -2.90 3.70 5.96
N PHE A 262 -2.77 2.97 4.84
CA PHE A 262 -1.87 3.34 3.75
C PHE A 262 -2.45 3.04 2.36
N PRO A 263 -2.50 3.98 1.39
CA PRO A 263 -2.25 5.42 1.48
C PRO A 263 -3.54 6.19 1.80
N SER A 264 -3.53 7.07 2.80
CA SER A 264 -4.70 7.87 3.20
C SER A 264 -4.85 9.21 2.44
N ALA A 265 -4.18 9.36 1.28
CA ALA A 265 -4.15 10.60 0.51
C ALA A 265 -5.32 10.71 -0.49
#